data_AF-A0A2W0H9J7-F1
#
_entry.id   AF-A0A2W0H9J7-F1
#
_cell.length_a   1.000
_cell.length_b   1.000
_cell.length_c   1.000
_cell.angle_alpha   90.00
_cell.angle_beta   90.00
_cell.angle_gamma   90.00
#
_symmetry.space_group_name_H-M   'P 1'
#
loop_
_entity.id
_entity.type
_entity.pdbx_description
1 polymer ?
#
loop_
_entity_poly.entity_id
_entity_poly.type
_entity_poly.pdbx_seq_one_letter_code
_entity_poly.pdbx_strand_id
1 'polypeptide(L)'
;MLELVRNNEEVFMIIYCFIILWINIEYLKEFKSIKKGLSELSSDQELDVTPDSLSLMLVGLVFNFVRRWLIYILAVLITGSTLVMIVCVFLFVISLYDCLFNFSLSRVKQSNLRLYLAIVDTILIAFFVAYLILSL
;
A
#
# COMPACT_ATOMS: atom_id res chain seq x y z
N MET A 1 4.62 -27.40 10.43
CA MET A 1 4.33 -26.01 10.02
C MET A 1 4.63 -25.76 8.55
N LEU A 2 5.83 -26.10 8.06
CA LEU A 2 6.22 -25.88 6.66
C LEU A 2 5.34 -26.63 5.64
N GLU A 3 4.91 -27.87 5.94
CA GLU A 3 4.01 -28.66 5.07
C GLU A 3 2.56 -28.17 5.07
N LEU A 4 2.09 -27.58 6.17
CA LEU A 4 0.73 -27.04 6.29
C LEU A 4 0.58 -25.73 5.51
N VAL A 5 1.68 -24.98 5.38
CA VAL A 5 1.80 -23.80 4.51
C VAL A 5 1.86 -24.23 3.04
N ARG A 6 2.69 -25.23 2.70
CA ARG A 6 2.93 -25.64 1.30
C ARG A 6 1.70 -26.14 0.56
N ASN A 7 0.73 -26.75 1.25
CA ASN A 7 -0.53 -27.20 0.64
C ASN A 7 -1.66 -26.16 0.67
N ASN A 8 -1.47 -25.01 1.32
CA ASN A 8 -2.50 -23.98 1.49
C ASN A 8 -2.01 -22.57 1.16
N GLU A 9 -0.96 -22.45 0.34
CA GLU A 9 -0.31 -21.17 0.02
C GLU A 9 -1.32 -20.15 -0.54
N GLU A 10 -2.21 -20.60 -1.43
CA GLU A 10 -3.27 -19.79 -2.01
C GLU A 10 -4.26 -19.27 -0.97
N VAL A 11 -4.65 -20.10 0.01
CA VAL A 11 -5.53 -19.70 1.11
C VAL A 11 -4.88 -18.60 1.95
N PHE A 12 -3.59 -18.75 2.28
CA PHE A 12 -2.86 -17.71 3.03
C PHE A 12 -2.73 -16.40 2.23
N MET A 13 -2.50 -16.48 0.92
CA MET A 13 -2.47 -15.31 0.05
C MET A 13 -3.83 -14.60 -0.02
N ILE A 14 -4.93 -15.35 -0.11
CA ILE A 14 -6.28 -14.80 -0.11
C ILE A 14 -6.59 -14.10 1.21
N ILE A 15 -6.28 -14.74 2.35
CA ILE A 15 -6.46 -14.14 3.69
C ILE A 15 -5.67 -12.83 3.79
N TYR A 16 -4.41 -12.85 3.37
CA TYR A 16 -3.56 -11.66 3.37
C TYR A 16 -4.15 -10.54 2.50
N CYS A 17 -4.64 -10.85 1.30
CA CYS A 17 -5.27 -9.86 0.43
C CYS A 17 -6.55 -9.27 1.07
N PHE A 18 -7.35 -10.08 1.77
CA PHE A 18 -8.53 -9.57 2.49
C PHE A 18 -8.16 -8.63 3.63
N ILE A 19 -7.10 -8.93 4.38
CA ILE A 19 -6.59 -8.03 5.42
C ILE A 19 -6.20 -6.68 4.81
N ILE A 20 -5.47 -6.69 3.69
CA ILE A 20 -5.07 -5.44 3.03
C ILE A 20 -6.25 -4.69 2.42
N LEU A 21 -7.22 -5.39 1.83
CA LEU A 21 -8.46 -4.78 1.33
C LEU A 21 -9.22 -4.10 2.46
N TRP A 22 -9.36 -4.76 3.60
CA TRP A 22 -10.00 -4.19 4.77
C TRP A 22 -9.34 -2.86 5.18
N ILE A 23 -8.01 -2.88 5.33
CA ILE A 23 -7.21 -1.68 5.67
C ILE A 23 -7.41 -0.56 4.64
N ASN A 24 -7.42 -0.90 3.35
CA ASN A 24 -7.59 0.09 2.29
C ASN A 24 -9.00 0.70 2.29
N ILE A 25 -10.04 -0.11 2.47
CA ILE A 25 -11.44 0.35 2.54
C ILE A 25 -11.64 1.26 3.77
N GLU A 26 -11.11 0.86 4.92
CA GLU A 26 -11.14 1.67 6.14
C GLU A 26 -10.46 3.02 5.94
N TYR A 27 -9.25 3.01 5.36
CA TYR A 27 -8.53 4.25 5.01
C TYR A 27 -9.34 5.15 4.05
N LEU A 28 -9.98 4.58 3.03
CA LEU A 28 -10.79 5.34 2.08
C LEU A 28 -12.02 5.96 2.75
N LYS A 29 -12.67 5.22 3.66
CA LYS A 29 -13.82 5.71 4.43
C LYS A 29 -13.44 6.87 5.35
N GLU A 30 -12.28 6.76 6.01
CA GLU A 30 -11.83 7.73 7.00
C GLU A 30 -10.99 8.87 6.43
N PHE A 31 -10.68 8.85 5.13
CA PHE A 31 -9.77 9.80 4.49
C PHE A 31 -10.11 11.26 4.80
N LYS A 32 -11.39 11.64 4.79
CA LYS A 32 -11.82 13.01 5.09
C LYS A 32 -11.50 13.42 6.52
N SER A 33 -11.69 12.51 7.48
CA SER A 33 -11.39 12.74 8.90
C SER A 33 -9.89 12.88 9.11
N ILE A 34 -9.11 11.96 8.51
CA ILE A 34 -7.64 11.98 8.53
C ILE A 34 -7.13 13.30 7.95
N LYS A 35 -7.62 13.71 6.77
CA LYS A 35 -7.19 14.94 6.11
C LYS A 35 -7.53 16.19 6.93
N LYS A 36 -8.69 16.21 7.58
CA LYS A 36 -9.11 17.30 8.46
C LYS A 36 -8.19 17.42 9.69
N GLY A 37 -7.93 16.31 10.38
CA GLY A 37 -6.99 16.30 11.52
C GLY A 37 -5.58 16.74 11.14
N LEU A 38 -5.10 16.33 9.95
CA LEU A 38 -3.83 16.81 9.41
C LEU A 38 -3.83 18.32 9.12
N SER A 39 -4.92 18.87 8.59
CA SER A 39 -5.01 20.31 8.31
C SER A 39 -5.09 21.20 9.56
N GLU A 40 -5.58 20.66 10.67
CA GLU A 40 -5.74 21.38 11.95
C GLU A 40 -4.45 21.43 12.78
N LEU A 41 -3.43 20.61 12.46
CA LEU A 41 -2.10 20.71 13.07
C LEU A 41 -1.42 22.02 12.62
N SER A 42 -1.12 22.92 13.55
CA SER A 42 -0.43 24.19 13.27
C SER A 42 1.05 23.98 12.89
N SER A 43 1.59 24.89 12.07
CA SER A 43 2.99 24.91 11.63
C SER A 43 3.98 24.94 12.79
N ASP A 44 3.59 25.50 13.93
CA ASP A 44 4.47 25.65 15.10
C ASP A 44 4.66 24.34 15.89
N GLN A 45 3.87 23.31 15.55
CA GLN A 45 4.05 21.92 15.99
C GLN A 45 4.58 21.02 14.86
N GLU A 46 5.06 21.60 13.75
CA GLU A 46 5.95 20.89 12.83
C GLU A 46 7.21 20.57 13.64
N LEU A 47 7.15 19.44 14.38
CA LEU A 47 8.30 18.79 14.96
C LEU A 47 9.41 18.91 13.92
N ASP A 48 10.51 19.54 14.32
CA ASP A 48 11.79 19.38 13.65
C ASP A 48 12.05 17.87 13.61
N VAL A 49 11.58 17.21 12.55
CA VAL A 49 11.73 15.77 12.33
C VAL A 49 13.17 15.55 11.87
N THR A 50 14.08 15.70 12.81
CA THR A 50 15.49 15.37 12.67
C THR A 50 15.98 14.92 14.04
N PRO A 51 16.61 13.75 14.24
CA PRO A 51 16.88 12.58 13.38
C PRO A 51 16.31 11.27 14.00
N ASP A 52 16.07 10.17 13.29
CA ASP A 52 16.62 9.73 12.00
C ASP A 52 15.54 9.73 10.92
N SER A 53 15.59 10.73 10.04
CA SER A 53 14.79 10.76 8.81
C SER A 53 14.95 9.47 7.97
N LEU A 54 16.12 8.83 8.06
CA LEU A 54 16.39 7.51 7.48
C LEU A 54 15.59 6.38 8.14
N SER A 55 15.47 6.36 9.48
CA SER A 55 14.72 5.33 10.19
C SER A 55 13.22 5.44 9.92
N LEU A 56 12.68 6.66 9.91
CA LEU A 56 11.29 6.90 9.53
C LEU A 56 11.03 6.56 8.05
N MET A 57 11.97 6.87 7.17
CA MET A 57 11.92 6.46 5.77
C MET A 57 11.91 4.93 5.63
N LEU A 58 12.82 4.23 6.32
CA LEU A 58 12.90 2.77 6.32
C LEU A 58 11.61 2.13 6.82
N VAL A 59 11.05 2.64 7.92
CA VAL A 59 9.74 2.19 8.43
C VAL A 59 8.65 2.41 7.38
N GLY A 60 8.63 3.57 6.73
CA GLY A 60 7.70 3.86 5.64
C GLY A 60 7.84 2.92 4.44
N LEU A 61 9.07 2.58 4.05
CA LEU A 61 9.38 1.64 2.97
C LEU A 61 8.95 0.22 3.33
N VAL A 62 9.29 -0.28 4.52
CA VAL A 62 8.89 -1.62 5.00
C VAL A 62 7.37 -1.72 5.08
N PHE A 63 6.70 -0.69 5.60
CA PHE A 63 5.25 -0.67 5.66
C PHE A 63 4.62 -0.70 4.26
N ASN A 64 5.14 0.08 3.30
CA ASN A 64 4.66 0.02 1.91
C ASN A 64 4.98 -1.32 1.25
N PHE A 65 6.11 -1.95 1.56
CA PHE A 65 6.43 -3.27 1.07
C PHE A 65 5.37 -4.29 1.51
N VAL A 66 5.11 -4.36 2.83
CA VAL A 66 4.15 -5.30 3.43
C VAL A 66 2.71 -4.95 3.08
N ARG A 67 2.36 -3.68 2.83
CA ARG A 67 0.98 -3.31 2.50
C ARG A 67 0.67 -3.41 1.01
N ARG A 68 1.63 -3.15 0.13
CA ARG A 68 1.38 -2.85 -1.28
C ARG A 68 2.30 -3.62 -2.22
N TRP A 69 3.62 -3.49 -2.07
CA TRP A 69 4.55 -4.03 -3.06
C TRP A 69 4.60 -5.55 -3.08
N LEU A 70 4.39 -6.20 -1.93
CA LEU A 70 4.28 -7.65 -1.87
C LEU A 70 3.14 -8.16 -2.76
N ILE A 71 1.98 -7.49 -2.74
CA ILE A 71 0.85 -7.85 -3.62
C ILE A 71 1.21 -7.63 -5.08
N TYR A 72 1.92 -6.56 -5.42
CA TYR A 72 2.35 -6.34 -6.81
C TYR A 72 3.25 -7.46 -7.30
N ILE A 73 4.21 -7.89 -6.47
CA ILE A 73 5.12 -8.99 -6.79
C ILE A 73 4.30 -10.28 -6.94
N LEU A 74 3.42 -10.61 -6.00
CA LEU A 74 2.58 -11.79 -6.07
C LEU A 74 1.67 -11.79 -7.31
N ALA A 75 1.04 -10.66 -7.63
CA ALA A 75 0.19 -10.51 -8.80
C ALA A 75 0.96 -10.81 -10.09
N VAL A 76 2.18 -10.29 -10.22
CA VAL A 76 3.02 -10.54 -11.40
C VAL A 76 3.46 -12.01 -11.48
N LEU A 77 3.94 -12.57 -10.36
CA LEU A 77 4.44 -13.95 -10.33
C LEU A 77 3.35 -14.98 -10.63
N ILE A 78 2.14 -14.79 -10.11
CA ILE A 78 1.05 -15.75 -10.24
C ILE A 78 0.35 -15.59 -11.59
N THR A 79 0.06 -14.36 -12.03
CA THR A 79 -0.66 -14.16 -13.30
C THR A 79 0.22 -14.37 -14.52
N GLY A 80 1.54 -14.17 -14.40
CA GLY A 80 2.49 -14.25 -15.52
C GLY A 80 2.22 -13.23 -16.64
N SER A 81 1.34 -12.26 -16.41
CA SER A 81 0.84 -11.35 -17.45
C SER A 81 1.74 -10.12 -17.60
N THR A 82 2.24 -9.88 -18.82
CA THR A 82 3.02 -8.68 -19.15
C THR A 82 2.25 -7.39 -18.87
N LEU A 83 0.92 -7.39 -19.06
CA LEU A 83 0.09 -6.22 -18.75
C LEU A 83 0.05 -5.94 -17.25
N VAL A 84 -0.15 -6.97 -16.41
CA VAL A 84 -0.14 -6.85 -14.94
C VAL A 84 1.23 -6.36 -14.48
N MET A 85 2.31 -6.89 -15.06
CA MET A 85 3.67 -6.45 -14.78
C MET A 85 3.87 -4.96 -15.04
N ILE A 86 3.47 -4.46 -16.20
CA ILE A 86 3.61 -3.04 -16.54
C ILE A 86 2.86 -2.17 -15.52
N VAL A 87 1.60 -2.52 -15.21
CA VAL A 87 0.79 -1.78 -14.23
C VAL A 87 1.46 -1.79 -12.85
N CYS A 88 1.91 -2.95 -12.37
CA CYS A 88 2.58 -3.09 -11.09
C CYS A 88 3.89 -2.29 -11.00
N VAL A 89 4.68 -2.22 -12.08
CA VAL A 89 5.90 -1.41 -12.13
C VAL A 89 5.56 0.08 -12.03
N PHE A 90 4.58 0.57 -12.78
CA PHE A 90 4.14 1.97 -12.67
C PHE A 90 3.67 2.31 -11.26
N LEU A 91 2.85 1.46 -10.66
CA LEU A 91 2.36 1.66 -9.30
C LEU A 91 3.49 1.63 -8.26
N PHE A 92 4.45 0.72 -8.42
CA PHE A 92 5.64 0.66 -7.57
C PHE A 92 6.45 1.97 -7.66
N VAL A 93 6.72 2.47 -8.87
CA VAL A 93 7.50 3.71 -9.05
C VAL A 93 6.79 4.91 -8.42
N ILE A 94 5.47 5.07 -8.65
CA ILE A 94 4.69 6.17 -8.06
C ILE A 94 4.68 6.05 -6.52
N SER A 95 4.48 4.84 -6.00
CA SER A 95 4.48 4.56 -4.57
C SER A 95 5.84 4.81 -3.92
N LEU A 96 6.93 4.41 -4.58
CA LEU A 96 8.29 4.64 -4.13
C LEU A 96 8.61 6.13 -4.11
N TYR A 97 8.20 6.87 -5.15
CA TYR A 97 8.35 8.32 -5.19
C TYR A 97 7.58 9.01 -4.05
N ASP A 98 6.31 8.63 -3.81
CA ASP A 98 5.54 9.18 -2.69
C ASP A 98 6.22 8.88 -1.35
N CYS A 99 6.75 7.68 -1.19
CA CYS A 99 7.51 7.32 0.00
C CYS A 99 8.72 8.26 0.11
N LEU A 100 9.65 8.25 -0.84
CA LEU A 100 10.93 8.97 -0.78
C LEU A 100 10.82 10.50 -0.68
N PHE A 101 9.82 11.11 -1.33
CA PHE A 101 9.79 12.57 -1.51
C PHE A 101 8.60 13.27 -0.84
N ASN A 102 7.56 12.56 -0.39
CA ASN A 102 6.42 13.15 0.32
C ASN A 102 6.42 12.79 1.83
N PHE A 103 7.60 12.67 2.45
CA PHE A 103 7.70 12.47 3.90
C PHE A 103 7.31 13.70 4.74
N SER A 104 7.32 14.91 4.16
CA SER A 104 6.98 16.11 4.94
C SER A 104 5.48 16.23 5.18
N LEU A 105 5.10 16.58 6.41
CA LEU A 105 3.71 16.79 6.81
C LEU A 105 3.00 17.81 5.89
N SER A 106 3.71 18.86 5.48
CA SER A 106 3.23 19.89 4.55
C SER A 106 2.82 19.33 3.18
N ARG A 107 3.57 18.38 2.62
CA ARG A 107 3.24 17.73 1.33
C ARG A 107 2.11 16.73 1.49
N VAL A 108 2.06 16.00 2.61
CA VAL A 108 0.96 15.07 2.91
C VAL A 108 -0.38 15.81 3.07
N LYS A 109 -0.38 17.02 3.66
CA LYS A 109 -1.59 17.85 3.77
C LYS A 109 -2.17 18.26 2.41
N GLN A 110 -1.31 18.62 1.47
CA GLN A 110 -1.75 19.09 0.14
C GLN A 110 -2.05 17.95 -0.83
N SER A 111 -1.32 16.84 -0.73
CA SER A 111 -1.39 15.76 -1.71
C SER A 111 -2.55 14.80 -1.46
N ASN A 112 -3.33 14.52 -2.51
CA ASN A 112 -4.31 13.42 -2.53
C ASN A 112 -3.70 12.12 -3.09
N LEU A 113 -2.39 12.07 -3.33
CA LEU A 113 -1.73 10.94 -4.00
C LEU A 113 -1.96 9.62 -3.26
N ARG A 114 -1.88 9.63 -1.93
CA ARG A 114 -2.15 8.45 -1.09
C ARG A 114 -3.58 7.92 -1.22
N LEU A 115 -4.57 8.79 -1.44
CA LEU A 115 -5.94 8.37 -1.72
C LEU A 115 -6.05 7.71 -3.10
N TYR A 116 -5.51 8.34 -4.15
CA TYR A 116 -5.54 7.74 -5.49
C TYR A 116 -4.84 6.39 -5.51
N LEU A 117 -3.67 6.32 -4.88
CA LEU A 117 -2.93 5.07 -4.71
C LEU A 117 -3.75 4.02 -3.95
N ALA A 118 -4.47 4.38 -2.89
CA ALA A 118 -5.29 3.45 -2.13
C ALA A 118 -6.51 2.93 -2.94
N ILE A 119 -7.13 3.78 -3.76
CA ILE A 119 -8.21 3.38 -4.67
C ILE A 119 -7.70 2.36 -5.68
N VAL A 120 -6.59 2.68 -6.37
CA VAL A 120 -6.03 1.79 -7.40
C VAL A 120 -5.57 0.47 -6.79
N ASP A 121 -4.98 0.48 -5.60
CA ASP A 121 -4.67 -0.76 -4.86
C ASP A 121 -5.90 -1.58 -4.55
N THR A 122 -6.95 -0.94 -4.05
CA THR A 122 -8.18 -1.66 -3.69
C THR A 122 -8.74 -2.39 -4.90
N ILE A 123 -8.76 -1.73 -6.05
CA ILE A 123 -9.20 -2.32 -7.32
C ILE A 123 -8.27 -3.46 -7.74
N LEU A 124 -6.95 -3.23 -7.76
CA LEU A 124 -5.98 -4.26 -8.15
C LEU A 124 -6.08 -5.51 -7.26
N ILE A 125 -6.15 -5.32 -5.94
CA ILE A 125 -6.21 -6.43 -4.98
C ILE A 125 -7.55 -7.16 -5.10
N ALA A 126 -8.66 -6.44 -5.31
CA ALA A 126 -9.96 -7.09 -5.53
C ALA A 126 -9.96 -7.96 -6.79
N PHE A 127 -9.40 -7.46 -7.90
CA PHE A 127 -9.23 -8.26 -9.12
C PHE A 127 -8.30 -9.44 -8.91
N PHE A 128 -7.20 -9.24 -8.19
CA PHE A 128 -6.25 -10.31 -7.90
C PHE A 128 -6.87 -11.40 -7.01
N VAL A 129 -7.63 -11.05 -5.98
CA VAL A 129 -8.37 -12.01 -5.15
C VAL A 129 -9.40 -12.77 -5.99
N ALA A 130 -10.17 -12.07 -6.83
CA ALA A 130 -11.12 -12.73 -7.73
C ALA A 130 -10.42 -13.72 -8.67
N TYR A 131 -9.27 -13.34 -9.22
CA TYR A 131 -8.44 -14.23 -10.03
C TYR A 131 -7.97 -15.46 -9.25
N LEU A 132 -7.46 -15.29 -8.03
CA LEU A 132 -7.04 -16.41 -7.17
C LEU A 132 -8.19 -17.38 -6.90
N ILE A 133 -9.38 -16.86 -6.55
CA ILE A 133 -10.57 -17.70 -6.29
C ILE A 133 -11.02 -18.47 -7.54
N LEU A 134 -10.90 -17.86 -8.73
CA LEU A 134 -11.28 -18.50 -10.00
C LEU A 134 -10.23 -19.49 -10.52
N SER A 135 -9.00 -19.43 -10.01
CA SER A 135 -7.91 -20.33 -10.39
C SER A 135 -7.71 -21.50 -9.43
N LEU A 136 -8.39 -21.47 -8.27
CA LEU A 136 -8.58 -22.57 -7.33
C LEU A 136 -9.54 -23.64 -7.88
#